data_AF-A0A930A3X8-F1
#
_entry.id   AF-A0A930A3X8-F1
#
_cell.length_a   1.000
_cell.length_b   1.000
_cell.length_c   1.000
_cell.angle_alpha   90.00
_cell.angle_beta   90.00
_cell.angle_gamma   90.00
#
_symmetry.space_group_name_H-M   'P 1'
#
loop_
_entity.id
_entity.type
_entity.pdbx_description
1 polymer ?
#
loop_
_entity_poly.entity_id
_entity_poly.type
_entity_poly.pdbx_seq_one_letter_code
_entity_poly.pdbx_strand_id
1 'polypeptide(L)' 'VPEFEINKRNFKNKEDFKNWYTAAKEASTIDSGLKANDQNHFMVMSLQTSKDKKFILLAKRLKRYYYKDFEKTPQ' A
#
# COMPACT_ATOMS: atom_id res chain seq x y z
N VAL A 1 -8.21 6.80 11.00
CA VAL A 1 -8.89 5.49 10.91
C VAL A 1 -8.58 4.74 12.19
N PRO A 2 -9.52 4.67 13.15
CA PRO A 2 -9.23 4.17 14.49
C PRO A 2 -8.71 2.71 14.54
N GLU A 3 -8.75 1.97 13.43
CA GLU A 3 -8.44 0.54 13.40
C GLU A 3 -7.45 0.13 12.29
N PHE A 4 -7.01 1.06 11.44
CA PHE A 4 -6.06 0.71 10.37
C PHE A 4 -4.64 0.56 10.93
N GLU A 5 -4.15 -0.67 10.97
CA GLU A 5 -2.80 -1.00 11.45
C GLU A 5 -1.74 -0.60 10.41
N ILE A 6 -1.30 0.66 10.47
CA ILE A 6 -0.29 1.26 9.56
C ILE A 6 1.08 0.59 9.69
N ASN A 7 1.42 0.10 10.90
CA ASN A 7 2.72 -0.48 11.20
C ASN A 7 2.78 -2.00 10.92
N LYS A 8 1.74 -2.57 10.32
CA LYS A 8 1.69 -3.99 9.99
C LYS A 8 2.69 -4.32 8.88
N ARG A 9 3.70 -5.13 9.21
CA ARG A 9 4.76 -5.52 8.26
C ARG A 9 4.51 -6.85 7.57
N ASN A 10 3.76 -7.76 8.21
CA ASN A 10 3.48 -9.10 7.73
C ASN A 10 2.03 -9.50 8.04
N PHE A 11 1.49 -10.41 7.22
CA PHE A 11 0.19 -11.03 7.45
C PHE A 11 0.38 -12.45 7.98
N LYS A 12 -0.39 -12.83 8.99
CA LYS A 12 -0.35 -14.18 9.56
C LYS A 12 -0.94 -15.23 8.62
N ASN A 13 -1.98 -14.83 7.87
CA ASN A 13 -2.71 -15.69 6.95
C ASN A 13 -3.52 -14.82 5.95
N LYS A 14 -4.26 -15.50 5.06
CA LYS A 14 -5.09 -14.86 4.03
C LYS A 14 -6.20 -13.97 4.61
N GLU A 15 -6.76 -14.36 5.74
CA GLU A 15 -7.86 -13.62 6.38
C GLU A 15 -7.37 -12.33 7.03
N ASP A 16 -6.21 -12.37 7.69
CA ASP A 16 -5.51 -11.21 8.22
C ASP A 16 -5.21 -10.17 7.12
N PHE A 17 -4.78 -10.64 5.93
CA PHE A 17 -4.63 -9.78 4.76
C PHE A 17 -5.96 -9.18 4.29
N LYS A 18 -7.01 -10.00 4.15
CA LYS A 18 -8.32 -9.53 3.68
C LYS A 18 -8.89 -8.45 4.60
N ASN A 19 -8.86 -8.69 5.92
CA ASN A 19 -9.39 -7.74 6.90
C ASN A 19 -8.63 -6.40 6.84
N TRP A 20 -7.30 -6.46 6.79
CA TRP A 20 -6.47 -5.26 6.66
C TRP A 20 -6.73 -4.50 5.34
N TYR A 21 -6.84 -5.22 4.23
CA TYR A 21 -7.06 -4.61 2.90
C TYR A 21 -8.46 -4.00 2.78
N THR A 22 -9.49 -4.68 3.29
CA THR A 22 -10.87 -4.15 3.34
C THR A 22 -10.94 -2.88 4.18
N ALA A 23 -10.36 -2.89 5.39
CA ALA A 23 -10.31 -1.70 6.24
C ALA A 23 -9.59 -0.52 5.56
N ALA A 24 -8.50 -0.79 4.80
CA ALA A 24 -7.81 0.24 4.03
C ALA A 24 -8.69 0.85 2.92
N LYS A 25 -9.47 0.01 2.23
CA LYS A 25 -10.35 0.42 1.13
C LYS A 25 -11.56 1.21 1.66
N GLU A 26 -12.19 0.75 2.73
CA GLU A 26 -13.33 1.43 3.36
C GLU A 26 -12.94 2.79 3.93
N ALA A 27 -11.73 2.90 4.48
CA ALA A 27 -11.22 4.16 5.01
C ALA A 27 -10.64 5.10 3.94
N SER A 28 -10.53 4.65 2.68
CA SER A 28 -9.93 5.44 1.63
C SER A 28 -10.84 6.60 1.25
N THR A 29 -10.28 7.80 1.18
CA THR A 29 -11.01 9.00 0.71
C THR A 29 -11.08 9.09 -0.81
N ILE A 30 -10.53 8.11 -1.54
CA ILE A 30 -10.55 8.03 -3.00
C ILE A 30 -11.00 6.64 -3.45
N ASP A 31 -11.74 6.57 -4.55
CA ASP A 31 -11.92 5.29 -5.25
C ASP A 31 -10.77 5.06 -6.23
N SER A 32 -9.77 4.31 -5.78
CA SER A 32 -8.58 4.01 -6.58
C SER A 32 -8.78 2.90 -7.62
N GLY A 33 -9.89 2.15 -7.59
CA GLY A 33 -10.04 0.91 -8.36
C GLY A 33 -8.96 -0.15 -8.07
N LEU A 34 -8.14 0.04 -7.02
CA LEU A 34 -7.03 -0.85 -6.69
C LEU A 34 -7.56 -2.26 -6.41
N LYS A 35 -6.99 -3.24 -7.12
CA LYS A 35 -7.22 -4.68 -6.89
C LYS A 35 -5.94 -5.32 -6.37
N ALA A 36 -6.07 -6.08 -5.29
CA ALA A 36 -4.94 -6.78 -4.70
C ALA A 36 -5.30 -8.13 -4.08
N ASN A 37 -4.30 -8.98 -3.93
CA ASN A 37 -4.35 -10.28 -3.26
C ASN A 37 -3.18 -10.43 -2.28
N ASP A 38 -3.15 -11.56 -1.57
CA ASP A 38 -2.15 -11.93 -0.55
C ASP A 38 -0.72 -12.11 -1.10
N GLN A 39 -0.53 -12.14 -2.42
CA GLN A 39 0.79 -12.16 -3.06
C GLN A 39 1.33 -10.75 -3.36
N ASN A 40 0.50 -9.72 -3.21
CA ASN A 40 0.92 -8.35 -3.48
C ASN A 40 1.66 -7.76 -2.29
N HIS A 41 2.70 -7.00 -2.60
CA HIS A 41 3.43 -6.21 -1.61
C HIS A 41 2.91 -4.78 -1.64
N PHE A 42 3.00 -4.08 -0.52
CA PHE A 42 2.51 -2.72 -0.40
C PHE A 42 3.57 -1.82 0.21
N MET A 43 3.52 -0.55 -0.18
CA MET A 43 4.19 0.54 0.49
C MET A 43 3.12 1.34 1.23
N VAL A 44 3.33 1.53 2.53
CA VAL A 44 2.48 2.37 3.37
C VAL A 44 3.30 3.58 3.76
N MET A 45 2.79 4.78 3.45
CA MET A 45 3.39 6.03 3.84
C MET A 45 2.44 6.76 4.78
N SER A 46 2.95 7.18 5.92
CA SER A 46 2.21 7.97 6.90
C SER A 46 2.86 9.34 6.99
N LEU A 47 2.12 10.39 6.63
CA LEU A 47 2.56 11.77 6.72
C LEU A 47 1.74 12.49 7.80
N GLN A 48 2.39 13.00 8.83
CA GLN A 48 1.75 13.86 9.82
C GLN A 48 2.04 15.31 9.46
N THR A 49 0.99 16.08 9.15
CA THR A 49 1.09 17.50 8.74
C THR A 49 0.79 18.46 9.89
N SER A 50 0.08 18.00 10.91
CA SER A 50 -0.10 18.70 12.18
C SER A 50 -0.40 17.69 13.30
N LYS A 51 -0.56 18.18 14.55
CA LYS A 51 -0.90 17.34 15.71
C LYS A 51 -2.11 16.43 15.44
N ASP A 52 -3.11 16.96 14.73
CA ASP A 52 -4.39 16.27 14.49
C ASP A 52 -4.58 15.80 13.03
N LYS A 53 -3.67 16.16 12.10
CA LYS A 53 -3.78 15.81 10.69
C LYS A 53 -2.74 14.77 10.27
N LYS A 54 -3.21 13.56 10.03
CA LYS A 54 -2.43 12.43 9.52
C LYS A 54 -2.99 11.96 8.18
N PHE A 55 -2.13 11.93 7.17
CA PHE A 55 -2.40 11.36 5.87
C PHE A 55 -1.74 9.99 5.78
N ILE A 56 -2.45 9.03 5.20
CA ILE A 56 -1.95 7.68 4.98
C ILE A 56 -2.13 7.39 3.50
N LEU A 57 -1.03 7.06 2.83
CA LEU A 57 -1.01 6.59 1.46
C LEU A 57 -0.69 5.10 1.46
N LEU A 58 -1.56 4.31 0.84
CA LEU A 58 -1.32 2.91 0.56
C LEU A 58 -1.10 2.74 -0.95
N ALA A 59 0.05 2.19 -1.33
CA ALA A 59 0.38 1.91 -2.72
C ALA A 59 0.75 0.44 -2.91
N LYS A 60 0.13 -0.22 -3.89
CA LYS A 60 0.53 -1.58 -4.29
C LYS A 60 1.86 -1.53 -5.04
N ARG A 61 2.83 -2.31 -4.58
CA ARG A 61 4.09 -2.51 -5.29
C ARG A 61 3.83 -3.43 -6.48
N LEU A 62 3.90 -2.86 -7.68
CA LEU A 62 4.08 -3.63 -8.89
C LEU A 62 5.52 -4.18 -8.89
N LYS A 63 5.71 -5.44 -9.26
CA LYS A 63 7.04 -6.04 -9.45
C LYS A 63 7.79 -5.15 -10.46
N ARG A 64 8.90 -4.52 -10.05
CA ARG A 64 9.60 -3.49 -10.84
C ARG A 64 10.74 -4.09 -11.67
N TYR A 65 10.81 -3.62 -12.91
CA TYR A 65 11.92 -3.68 -13.87
C TYR A 65 13.23 -3.18 -13.25
N TYR A 66 14.36 -3.75 -13.71
CA TYR A 66 15.67 -3.47 -13.14
C TYR A 66 16.27 -2.18 -13.71
N TYR A 67 17.15 -1.51 -12.95
CA TYR A 67 17.90 -0.33 -13.41
C TYR A 67 18.69 -0.58 -14.71
N LYS A 68 19.21 -1.80 -14.90
CA LYS A 68 19.86 -2.28 -16.14
C LYS A 68 18.96 -2.32 -17.40
N ASP A 69 17.64 -2.22 -17.23
CA ASP A 69 16.68 -2.09 -18.34
C ASP A 69 16.49 -0.61 -18.74
N PHE A 70 16.92 0.34 -17.90
CA PHE A 70 16.88 1.77 -18.18
C PHE A 70 18.06 2.23 -19.06
N GLU A 71 19.22 1.58 -18.95
CA GLU A 71 20.44 1.93 -19.72
C GLU A 71 20.45 1.43 -21.18
N LYS A 72 19.45 0.65 -21.62
CA LYS A 72 19.38 0.12 -23.00
C LYS A 72 18.45 0.94 -23.89
N THR A 73 18.89 2.13 -24.29
CA THR A 73 18.31 2.81 -25.47
C THR A 73 19.42 2.87 -26.54
N PRO A 74 19.28 2.22 -27.71
CA PRO A 74 20.29 2.31 -28.76
C PRO A 74 20.28 3.72 -29.35
N GLN A 75 21.47 4.33 -29.39
CA GLN A 75 21.79 5.46 -30.25
C GLN A 75 21.74 5.04 -31.72
#